data_AF-E5Y1U4-F1
#
_entry.id   AF-E5Y1U4-F1
#
_cell.length_a   1.000
_cell.length_b   1.000
_cell.length_c   1.000
_cell.angle_alpha   90.00
_cell.angle_beta   90.00
_cell.angle_gamma   90.00
#
_symmetry.space_group_name_H-M   'P 1'
#
loop_
_entity.id
_entity.type
_entity.pdbx_description
1 polymer ?
#
loop_
_entity_poly.entity_id
_entity_poly.type
_entity_poly.pdbx_seq_one_letter_code
_entity_poly.pdbx_strand_id
1 'polypeptide(L)'
;MNLTFSAHALDRCFERRISLQGVLDALRQGTCVKGSGMKDGERFVMAHGRLKVVAEFEGPACVVISAWRDQKGSKRAARERRQRLRRIRLAFKEGRVITC
;
A
#
# COMPACT_ATOMS: atom_id res chain seq x y z
N MET A 1 19.44 3.54 13.95
CA MET A 1 18.64 2.49 13.30
C MET A 1 19.43 1.97 12.13
N ASN A 2 19.87 0.71 12.18
CA ASN A 2 20.53 0.08 11.04
C ASN A 2 19.44 -0.33 10.04
N LEU A 3 19.53 0.14 8.81
CA LEU A 3 18.56 -0.15 7.76
C LEU A 3 19.21 -1.06 6.71
N THR A 4 18.57 -2.19 6.45
CA THR A 4 19.00 -3.16 5.45
C THR A 4 17.89 -3.35 4.43
N PHE A 5 18.25 -3.55 3.16
CA PHE A 5 17.28 -3.90 2.13
C PHE A 5 17.47 -5.36 1.75
N SER A 6 16.38 -6.11 1.65
CA SER A 6 16.41 -7.41 0.98
C SER A 6 16.69 -7.21 -0.51
N ALA A 7 17.26 -8.24 -1.16
CA ALA A 7 17.44 -8.22 -2.62
C ALA A 7 16.11 -7.94 -3.34
N HIS A 8 15.04 -8.61 -2.89
CA HIS A 8 13.69 -8.38 -3.41
C HIS A 8 13.24 -6.91 -3.26
N ALA A 9 13.52 -6.26 -2.13
CA ALA A 9 13.16 -4.86 -1.95
C ALA A 9 13.89 -3.93 -2.92
N LEU A 10 15.17 -4.18 -3.16
CA LEU A 10 15.98 -3.41 -4.11
C LEU A 10 15.46 -3.56 -5.53
N ASP A 11 15.22 -4.80 -5.98
CA ASP A 11 14.66 -5.07 -7.31
C ASP A 11 13.36 -4.29 -7.53
N ARG A 12 12.46 -4.34 -6.54
CA ARG A 12 11.17 -3.62 -6.60
C ARG A 12 11.34 -2.12 -6.62
N CYS A 13 12.33 -1.59 -5.92
CA CYS A 13 12.63 -0.16 -5.96
C CYS A 13 13.11 0.26 -7.35
N PHE A 14 14.01 -0.50 -7.97
CA PHE A 14 14.51 -0.21 -9.30
C PHE A 14 13.43 -0.37 -10.38
N GLU A 15 12.74 -1.51 -10.41
CA GLU A 15 11.64 -1.78 -11.36
C GLU A 15 10.57 -0.68 -11.36
N ARG A 16 10.23 -0.17 -10.18
CA ARG A 16 9.10 0.75 -9.98
C ARG A 16 9.53 2.21 -9.84
N ARG A 17 10.81 2.51 -10.07
CA ARG A 17 11.42 3.84 -9.89
C ARG A 17 11.06 4.45 -8.53
N ILE A 18 11.16 3.65 -7.48
CA ILE A 18 10.97 4.08 -6.10
C ILE A 18 12.35 4.49 -5.57
N SER A 19 12.44 5.74 -5.11
CA SER A 19 13.66 6.25 -4.47
C SER A 19 13.89 5.58 -3.12
N LEU A 20 15.13 5.13 -2.87
CA LEU A 20 15.56 4.61 -1.56
C LEU A 20 15.43 5.69 -0.47
N GLN A 21 15.66 6.97 -0.81
CA GLN A 21 15.38 8.07 0.10
C GLN A 21 13.90 8.16 0.44
N GLY A 22 13.02 7.95 -0.55
CA GLY A 22 11.57 7.90 -0.30
C GLY A 22 11.17 6.75 0.64
N VAL A 23 11.86 5.61 0.57
CA VAL A 23 11.66 4.50 1.52
C VAL A 23 12.11 4.88 2.93
N LEU A 24 13.27 5.53 3.05
CA LEU A 24 13.77 6.07 4.33
C LEU A 24 12.79 7.06 4.94
N ASP A 25 12.29 8.00 4.15
CA ASP A 25 11.31 9.00 4.61
C ASP A 25 10.02 8.31 5.07
N ALA A 26 9.60 7.26 4.37
CA ALA A 26 8.42 6.48 4.77
C ALA A 26 8.60 5.75 6.10
N LEU A 27 9.81 5.26 6.40
CA LEU A 27 10.08 4.62 7.69
C LEU A 27 10.20 5.63 8.82
N ARG A 28 10.70 6.85 8.56
CA ARG A 28 10.89 7.90 9.57
C ARG A 28 9.63 8.71 9.87
N GLN A 29 8.85 9.04 8.84
CA GLN A 29 7.75 10.00 8.90
C GLN A 29 6.41 9.39 8.47
N GLY A 30 6.42 8.17 7.95
CA GLY A 30 5.20 7.49 7.54
C GLY A 30 4.34 7.06 8.71
N THR A 31 3.12 6.65 8.38
CA THR A 31 2.16 6.09 9.33
C THR A 31 2.15 4.58 9.21
N CYS A 32 2.19 3.85 10.32
CA CYS A 32 1.97 2.42 10.31
C CYS A 32 0.50 2.12 9.97
N VAL A 33 0.26 1.38 8.88
CA VAL A 33 -1.09 1.04 8.41
C VAL A 33 -1.42 -0.45 8.57
N LYS A 34 -0.45 -1.28 8.92
CA LYS A 34 -0.63 -2.71 9.20
C LYS A 34 0.56 -3.24 10.01
N GLY A 35 0.28 -4.11 10.98
CA GLY A 35 1.29 -4.63 11.91
C GLY A 35 1.57 -3.64 13.03
N SER A 36 2.03 -4.13 14.17
CA SER A 36 2.40 -3.24 15.28
C SER A 36 3.82 -2.71 15.13
N GLY A 37 4.69 -3.44 14.42
CA GLY A 37 6.12 -3.11 14.28
C GLY A 37 6.86 -3.06 15.62
N MET A 38 6.24 -3.55 16.70
CA MET A 38 6.78 -3.49 18.06
C MET A 38 7.33 -4.83 18.55
N LYS A 39 7.29 -5.88 17.71
CA LYS A 39 7.84 -7.19 18.03
C LYS A 39 8.88 -7.58 16.98
N ASP A 40 9.95 -8.17 17.50
CA ASP A 40 11.00 -8.75 16.69
C ASP A 40 10.43 -9.84 15.78
N GLY A 41 10.84 -9.84 14.51
CA GLY A 41 10.31 -10.70 13.46
C GLY A 41 8.88 -10.36 12.99
N GLU A 42 8.24 -9.30 13.51
CA GLU A 42 6.93 -8.88 13.02
C GLU A 42 7.05 -7.95 11.82
N ARG A 43 6.35 -8.30 10.74
CA ARG A 43 6.23 -7.45 9.55
C ARG A 43 5.20 -6.36 9.76
N PHE A 44 5.59 -5.13 9.45
CA PHE A 44 4.73 -3.97 9.47
C PHE A 44 4.76 -3.25 8.12
N VAL A 45 3.75 -2.42 7.89
CA VAL A 45 3.59 -1.64 6.67
C VAL A 45 3.55 -0.17 7.02
N MET A 46 4.58 0.56 6.59
CA MET A 46 4.63 2.02 6.67
C MET A 46 4.08 2.63 5.39
N ALA A 47 3.21 3.62 5.53
CA ALA A 47 2.68 4.38 4.42
C ALA A 47 3.14 5.85 4.50
N HIS A 48 3.65 6.37 3.39
CA HIS A 48 3.99 7.78 3.24
C HIS A 48 3.45 8.29 1.90
N GLY A 49 2.36 9.04 1.99
CA GLY A 49 1.52 9.38 0.83
C GLY A 49 1.00 8.12 0.13
N ARG A 50 1.47 7.88 -1.10
CA ARG A 50 1.13 6.68 -1.89
C ARG A 50 2.16 5.56 -1.79
N LEU A 51 3.33 5.83 -1.23
CA LEU A 51 4.37 4.83 -1.04
C LEU A 51 4.00 3.96 0.15
N LYS A 52 4.07 2.66 -0.03
CA LYS A 52 3.97 1.66 1.03
C LYS A 52 5.24 0.85 1.07
N VAL A 53 5.73 0.62 2.28
CA VAL A 53 6.96 -0.12 2.57
C VAL A 53 6.61 -1.21 3.55
N VAL A 54 6.92 -2.46 3.20
CA VAL A 54 6.91 -3.56 4.16
C VAL A 54 8.31 -3.66 4.74
N ALA A 55 8.37 -3.63 6.06
CA ALA A 55 9.60 -3.82 6.79
C ALA A 55 9.38 -4.76 7.98
N GLU A 56 10.48 -5.30 8.47
CA GLU A 56 10.55 -6.19 9.61
C GLU A 56 11.62 -5.65 10.56
N PHE A 57 11.37 -5.70 11.87
CA PHE A 57 12.42 -5.44 12.84
C PHE A 57 13.12 -6.76 13.16
N GLU A 58 14.44 -6.74 13.08
CA GLU A 58 15.34 -7.81 13.51
C GLU A 58 16.29 -7.23 14.57
N GLY A 59 15.89 -7.30 15.83
CA GLY A 59 16.53 -6.63 16.96
C GLY A 59 16.67 -5.10 16.73
N PRO A 60 17.89 -4.54 16.71
CA PRO A 60 18.11 -3.11 16.45
C PRO A 60 18.09 -2.74 14.95
N ALA A 61 18.00 -3.74 14.06
CA ALA A 61 17.96 -3.54 12.62
C ALA A 61 16.52 -3.50 12.11
N CYS A 62 16.32 -2.77 11.01
CA CYS A 62 15.10 -2.80 10.24
C CYS A 62 15.42 -3.27 8.84
N VAL A 63 14.73 -4.32 8.41
CA VAL A 63 14.92 -4.94 7.11
C VAL A 63 13.74 -4.54 6.23
N VAL A 64 14.01 -3.81 5.16
CA VAL A 64 13.03 -3.52 4.12
C VAL A 64 12.83 -4.76 3.28
N ILE A 65 11.60 -5.26 3.26
CA ILE A 65 11.23 -6.48 2.54
C ILE A 65 10.67 -6.15 1.15
N SER A 66 9.86 -5.09 1.04
CA SER A 66 9.31 -4.68 -0.26
C SER A 66 8.81 -3.23 -0.22
N ALA A 67 8.69 -2.60 -1.38
CA ALA A 67 8.08 -1.29 -1.53
C ALA A 67 7.21 -1.21 -2.79
N TRP A 68 6.10 -0.47 -2.70
CA TRP A 68 5.26 -0.17 -3.86
C TRP A 68 4.55 1.17 -3.71
N ARG A 69 4.20 1.78 -4.84
CA ARG A 69 3.26 2.90 -4.86
C ARG A 69 1.86 2.39 -5.15
N ASP A 70 0.89 2.78 -4.33
CA ASP A 70 -0.52 2.56 -4.67
C ASP A 70 -0.83 3.30 -5.97
N GLN A 71 -1.28 2.57 -6.99
CA GLN A 71 -1.75 3.17 -8.23
C GLN A 71 -3.01 3.99 -7.95
N LYS A 72 -3.06 5.20 -8.52
CA LYS A 72 -4.18 6.13 -8.39
C LYS A 72 -5.49 5.40 -8.71
N GLY A 73 -6.39 5.32 -7.73
CA GLY A 73 -7.79 4.98 -7.96
C GLY A 73 -8.16 3.51 -8.17
N SER A 74 -7.25 2.55 -8.33
CA SER A 74 -7.66 1.16 -8.70
C SER A 74 -8.70 0.56 -7.73
N LYS A 75 -8.44 0.55 -6.42
CA LYS A 75 -9.40 -0.03 -5.45
C LYS A 75 -10.64 0.83 -5.22
N ARG A 76 -10.48 2.16 -5.13
CA ARG A 76 -11.60 3.08 -4.88
C ARG A 76 -12.50 3.21 -6.10
N ALA A 77 -11.94 3.40 -7.29
CA ALA A 77 -12.68 3.42 -8.55
C ALA A 77 -13.31 2.05 -8.86
N ALA A 78 -12.63 0.93 -8.58
CA ALA A 78 -13.27 -0.40 -8.71
C ALA A 78 -14.41 -0.60 -7.70
N ARG A 79 -14.32 -0.03 -6.50
CA ARG A 79 -15.42 -0.05 -5.51
C ARG A 79 -16.57 0.84 -5.94
N GLU A 80 -16.31 2.06 -6.38
CA GLU A 80 -17.31 3.02 -6.89
C GLU A 80 -18.00 2.46 -8.14
N ARG A 81 -17.25 1.87 -9.08
CA ARG A 81 -17.80 1.19 -10.27
C ARG A 81 -18.69 0.01 -9.87
N ARG A 82 -18.28 -0.82 -8.92
CA ARG A 82 -19.11 -1.93 -8.41
C ARG A 82 -20.37 -1.43 -7.72
N GLN A 83 -20.29 -0.36 -6.93
CA GLN A 83 -21.46 0.24 -6.29
C GLN A 83 -22.42 0.85 -7.32
N ARG A 84 -21.89 1.56 -8.32
CA ARG A 84 -22.70 2.12 -9.42
C ARG A 84 -23.43 1.02 -10.19
N LEU A 85 -22.75 -0.06 -10.56
CA LEU A 85 -23.36 -1.19 -11.26
C LEU A 85 -24.43 -1.90 -10.41
N ARG A 86 -24.23 -2.01 -9.09
CA ARG A 86 -25.25 -2.55 -8.17
C ARG A 86 -26.50 -1.68 -8.14
N ARG A 87 -26.36 -0.35 -8.06
CA ARG A 87 -27.50 0.59 -8.11
C ARG A 87 -28.25 0.48 -9.43
N ILE A 88 -27.51 0.39 -10.53
CA ILE A 88 -28.10 0.22 -11.87
C ILE A 88 -28.90 -1.08 -11.95
N ARG A 89 -28.30 -2.22 -11.56
CA ARG A 89 -29.00 -3.51 -11.54
C ARG A 89 -30.25 -3.49 -10.67
N LEU A 90 -30.21 -2.83 -9.52
CA LEU A 90 -31.37 -2.73 -8.63
C LEU A 90 -32.50 -1.92 -9.28
N ALA A 91 -32.18 -0.76 -9.86
CA ALA A 91 -33.17 0.07 -10.54
C ALA A 91 -33.78 -0.62 -11.77
N PHE A 92 -33.01 -1.41 -12.53
CA PHE A 92 -33.55 -2.26 -13.59
C PHE A 92 -34.51 -3.34 -13.05
N LYS A 93 -34.18 -3.98 -11.93
CA LYS A 93 -35.06 -4.97 -11.27
C LYS A 93 -36.36 -4.33 -10.78
N GLU A 94 -36.30 -3.07 -10.37
CA GLU A 94 -37.45 -2.29 -9.88
C GLU A 94 -38.22 -1.57 -11.00
N GLY A 95 -37.91 -1.83 -12.28
CA GLY A 95 -38.59 -1.22 -13.43
C GLY A 95 -38.35 0.29 -13.60
N ARG A 96 -37.34 0.85 -12.93
CA ARG A 96 -37.01 2.28 -13.01
C ARG A 96 -36.10 2.55 -14.20
N VAL A 97 -36.52 3.48 -15.06
CA VAL A 97 -35.69 3.97 -16.16
C VAL A 97 -34.56 4.83 -15.58
N ILE A 98 -33.32 4.41 -15.81
CA ILE A 98 -32.13 5.17 -15.41
C ILE A 98 -31.70 5.99 -16.61
N THR A 99 -31.85 7.30 -16.55
CA THR A 99 -31.24 8.23 -17.50
C THR A 99 -29.79 8.48 -17.12
N CYS A 100 -28.90 8.36 -18.11
CA CYS A 100 -27.44 8.39 -18.01
C CYS A 100 -26.89 9.77 -17.62
#